data_AF-A0A183P1E3-F1
#
_entry.id   AF-A0A183P1E3-F1
#
_cell.length_a   1.000
_cell.length_b   1.000
_cell.length_c   1.000
_cell.angle_alpha   90.00
_cell.angle_beta   90.00
_cell.angle_gamma   90.00
#
_symmetry.space_group_name_H-M   'P 1'
#
loop_
_entity.id
_entity.type
_entity.pdbx_description
1 polymer ?
#
loop_
_entity_poly.entity_id
_entity_poly.type
_entity_poly.pdbx_seq_one_letter_code
_entity_poly.pdbx_strand_id
1 'polypeptide(L)'
;MDFTVPHNAKPNRPYLHQQNVQEDDGGCENREKSGYSIRSPLAGRQDEIETQEHWTMGRTISQKFNTAFLRDTNKLNKSKIVLSNKLQAFHDLLNGVNNWKRIKEAITSTYHEFLGHKKHHHKKWITVDTLDNIQERRNKKAAINISRRRAEKAKAQAEYTEVNKQVKRSIRIDRRKYVEDLAMTAEKTVRERNMRQLYDTTKKLAVNYRKPERPVKSKEGKVITNIGEQRKRWIEHFREFLNRPVPLNTPNIEAISTNLPVDVGPPTIEEIRTAIRQIKSGKAAGPNNIPAEALKADVS
;
A
#
# COMPACT_ATOMS: atom_id res chain seq x y z
N MET A 1 47.12 -56.58 25.07
CA MET A 1 47.44 -57.53 23.98
C MET A 1 47.15 -58.91 24.52
N ASP A 2 46.08 -59.54 24.03
CA ASP A 2 46.12 -60.85 23.37
C ASP A 2 44.69 -61.28 23.06
N PHE A 3 44.52 -61.67 21.79
CA PHE A 3 43.29 -62.10 21.16
C PHE A 3 43.22 -63.63 21.20
N THR A 4 42.05 -64.20 21.46
CA THR A 4 41.67 -65.46 20.82
C THR A 4 40.14 -65.54 20.68
N VAL A 5 39.70 -65.69 19.42
CA VAL A 5 38.33 -65.95 18.95
C VAL A 5 38.30 -67.39 18.43
N PRO A 6 37.14 -68.07 18.38
CA PRO A 6 36.60 -68.46 17.07
C PRO A 6 35.06 -68.32 17.02
N HIS A 7 34.46 -67.58 16.08
CA HIS A 7 34.09 -67.93 14.70
C HIS A 7 33.00 -69.00 14.54
N ASN A 8 31.82 -68.56 14.04
CA ASN A 8 30.96 -69.15 12.98
C ASN A 8 29.54 -68.54 13.12
N ALA A 9 28.75 -68.16 12.12
CA ALA A 9 28.86 -68.10 10.66
C ALA A 9 27.79 -67.07 10.16
N LYS A 10 28.00 -66.55 8.94
CA LYS A 10 27.28 -65.44 8.27
C LYS A 10 25.88 -65.87 7.71
N PRO A 11 25.27 -65.15 6.73
CA PRO A 11 24.51 -63.89 6.78
C PRO A 11 23.08 -64.07 6.17
N ASN A 12 22.15 -63.13 6.33
CA ASN A 12 21.05 -63.01 5.34
C ASN A 12 20.34 -61.64 5.32
N ARG A 13 20.42 -61.01 4.16
CA ARG A 13 19.48 -60.07 3.50
C ARG A 13 19.44 -60.53 2.03
N PRO A 14 18.44 -60.22 1.17
CA PRO A 14 17.24 -59.37 1.31
C PRO A 14 15.95 -59.98 0.64
N TYR A 15 14.80 -59.27 0.64
CA TYR A 15 13.92 -58.97 -0.53
C TYR A 15 12.46 -58.57 -0.16
N LEU A 16 12.09 -57.36 -0.61
CA LEU A 16 10.80 -56.79 -1.10
C LEU A 16 9.46 -57.54 -0.97
N HIS A 17 8.44 -56.87 -0.40
CA HIS A 17 7.19 -56.51 -1.13
C HIS A 17 6.43 -55.31 -0.49
N GLN A 18 5.85 -54.48 -1.35
CA GLN A 18 5.08 -53.24 -1.11
C GLN A 18 3.62 -53.53 -0.70
N GLN A 19 2.94 -52.68 0.08
CA GLN A 19 1.84 -51.73 -0.25
C GLN A 19 0.99 -51.61 1.06
N ASN A 20 0.38 -50.52 1.54
CA ASN A 20 -0.28 -49.37 0.95
C ASN A 20 -0.30 -48.15 1.91
N VAL A 21 -0.57 -47.00 1.28
CA VAL A 21 -0.71 -45.62 1.74
C VAL A 21 -1.92 -45.39 2.66
N GLN A 22 -1.76 -44.54 3.68
CA GLN A 22 -2.79 -43.58 4.09
C GLN A 22 -2.15 -42.39 4.85
N GLU A 23 -1.90 -41.28 4.14
CA GLU A 23 -1.57 -39.98 4.74
C GLU A 23 -2.85 -39.14 4.77
N ASP A 24 -3.31 -38.79 5.98
CA ASP A 24 -4.49 -37.96 6.22
C ASP A 24 -4.15 -36.47 6.02
N ASP A 25 -4.61 -35.91 4.90
CA ASP A 25 -4.62 -34.49 4.58
C ASP A 25 -5.80 -33.78 5.25
N GLY A 26 -5.63 -33.36 6.51
CA GLY A 26 -6.60 -32.53 7.24
C GLY A 26 -6.65 -31.08 6.76
N GLY A 27 -7.35 -30.82 5.66
CA GLY A 27 -7.67 -29.47 5.16
C GLY A 27 -8.71 -28.74 6.04
N CYS A 28 -8.32 -27.62 6.64
CA CYS A 28 -9.28 -26.70 7.27
C CYS A 28 -9.92 -25.76 6.23
N GLU A 29 -11.07 -26.18 5.70
CA GLU A 29 -12.04 -25.33 5.01
C GLU A 29 -12.73 -24.38 6.00
N ASN A 30 -12.41 -23.09 5.96
CA ASN A 30 -13.27 -22.06 6.56
C ASN A 30 -14.32 -21.62 5.54
N ARG A 31 -15.50 -22.25 5.62
CA ARG A 31 -16.77 -21.77 5.07
C ARG A 31 -17.27 -20.60 5.93
N GLU A 32 -17.22 -19.39 5.40
CA GLU A 32 -18.11 -18.30 5.86
C GLU A 32 -19.21 -18.10 4.82
N LYS A 33 -20.39 -18.69 5.07
CA LYS A 33 -21.66 -18.24 4.52
C LYS A 33 -22.42 -17.55 5.66
N SER A 34 -22.70 -16.26 5.52
CA SER A 34 -23.78 -15.59 6.25
C SER A 34 -24.31 -14.48 5.37
N GLY A 35 -25.46 -14.74 4.74
CA GLY A 35 -26.22 -13.74 4.00
C GLY A 35 -26.90 -12.77 4.95
N TYR A 36 -26.87 -11.49 4.60
CA TYR A 36 -27.88 -10.53 4.98
C TYR A 36 -28.46 -9.94 3.70
N SER A 37 -29.70 -10.34 3.41
CA SER A 37 -30.53 -9.78 2.35
C SER A 37 -31.23 -8.56 2.94
N ILE A 38 -30.82 -7.36 2.54
CA ILE A 38 -31.61 -6.15 2.72
C ILE A 38 -32.21 -5.82 1.36
N ARG A 39 -33.53 -6.00 1.26
CA ARG A 39 -34.33 -5.64 0.09
C ARG A 39 -34.57 -4.13 0.14
N SER A 40 -34.00 -3.39 -0.81
CA SER A 40 -34.35 -1.98 -1.06
C SER A 40 -34.96 -1.82 -2.47
N PRO A 41 -35.90 -0.88 -2.68
CA PRO A 41 -36.74 -0.81 -3.88
C PRO A 41 -36.00 -0.40 -5.17
N LEU A 42 -36.55 -0.83 -6.30
CA LEU A 42 -36.03 -0.82 -7.67
C LEU A 42 -35.94 0.54 -8.39
N ALA A 43 -35.94 1.68 -7.68
CA ALA A 43 -35.89 3.00 -8.30
C ALA A 43 -34.64 3.77 -7.84
N GLY A 44 -33.56 3.72 -8.63
CA GLY A 44 -32.30 4.40 -8.32
C GLY A 44 -31.06 3.88 -9.03
N ARG A 45 -31.18 2.81 -9.85
CA ARG A 45 -30.00 2.15 -10.47
C ARG A 45 -29.27 2.98 -11.53
N GLN A 46 -29.83 4.06 -12.06
CA GLN A 46 -29.16 4.80 -13.12
C GLN A 46 -28.04 5.69 -12.54
N ASP A 47 -28.30 6.37 -11.42
CA ASP A 47 -27.36 7.30 -10.78
C ASP A 47 -26.26 6.58 -9.99
N GLU A 48 -26.54 5.35 -9.54
CA GLU A 48 -25.56 4.50 -8.82
C GLU A 48 -24.52 3.87 -9.76
N ILE A 49 -24.84 3.69 -11.05
CA ILE A 49 -23.92 3.13 -12.04
C ILE A 49 -22.91 4.19 -12.52
N GLU A 50 -23.35 5.41 -12.81
CA GLU A 50 -22.45 6.55 -13.12
C GLU A 50 -21.57 6.91 -11.92
N THR A 51 -22.14 6.73 -10.72
CA THR A 51 -21.53 6.48 -9.41
C THR A 51 -20.18 5.74 -9.34
N GLN A 52 -20.15 4.61 -10.05
CA GLN A 52 -19.21 3.52 -9.80
C GLN A 52 -18.09 3.48 -10.86
N GLU A 53 -18.35 4.00 -12.05
CA GLU A 53 -17.38 4.10 -13.15
C GLU A 53 -16.26 5.12 -12.85
N HIS A 54 -16.55 6.18 -12.09
CA HIS A 54 -15.53 7.18 -11.74
C HIS A 54 -14.62 6.77 -10.57
N TRP A 55 -15.06 5.87 -9.69
CA TRP A 55 -14.24 5.36 -8.57
C TRP A 55 -13.27 4.23 -8.97
N THR A 56 -13.50 3.56 -10.11
CA THR A 56 -12.79 2.32 -10.46
C THR A 56 -11.68 2.47 -11.51
N MET A 57 -11.53 3.64 -12.14
CA MET A 57 -10.54 3.88 -13.21
C MET A 57 -9.23 4.58 -12.79
N GLY A 58 -9.01 4.85 -11.51
CA GLY A 58 -7.94 5.77 -11.08
C GLY A 58 -7.02 5.30 -9.96
N ARG A 59 -6.55 4.05 -9.96
CA ARG A 59 -5.37 3.68 -9.15
C ARG A 59 -4.15 3.43 -10.03
N THR A 60 -3.85 4.38 -10.92
CA THR A 60 -2.46 4.68 -11.25
C THR A 60 -1.77 4.89 -9.90
N ILE A 61 -0.76 4.09 -9.59
CA ILE A 61 0.05 4.32 -8.39
C ILE A 61 0.46 5.79 -8.48
N SER A 62 -0.02 6.64 -7.56
CA SER A 62 0.47 8.01 -7.43
C SER A 62 1.96 7.87 -7.19
N GLN A 63 2.73 7.95 -8.29
CA GLN A 63 4.17 7.93 -8.23
C GLN A 63 4.51 9.27 -7.60
N LYS A 64 4.80 9.24 -6.31
CA LYS A 64 5.09 10.45 -5.55
C LYS A 64 6.35 11.07 -6.13
N PHE A 65 6.28 12.32 -6.54
CA PHE A 65 7.47 13.08 -6.89
C PHE A 65 8.42 13.16 -5.69
N ASN A 66 9.72 13.21 -5.96
CA ASN A 66 10.70 13.37 -4.90
C ASN A 66 10.72 14.84 -4.41
N THR A 67 9.94 15.14 -3.37
CA THR A 67 9.83 16.49 -2.80
C THR A 67 11.10 16.97 -2.10
N ALA A 68 12.12 16.12 -1.90
CA ALA A 68 13.40 16.55 -1.35
C ALA A 68 14.12 17.55 -2.27
N PHE A 69 13.92 17.46 -3.58
CA PHE A 69 14.50 18.38 -4.55
C PHE A 69 13.90 19.79 -4.49
N LEU A 70 12.70 19.95 -3.93
CA LEU A 70 12.10 21.27 -3.68
C LEU A 70 12.75 22.03 -2.51
N ARG A 71 13.74 21.41 -1.84
CA ARG A 71 14.57 22.10 -0.85
C ARG A 71 15.83 22.72 -1.46
N ASP A 72 16.18 22.36 -2.70
CA ASP A 72 17.33 22.91 -3.42
C ASP A 72 16.90 24.15 -4.21
N THR A 73 17.25 25.32 -3.69
CA THR A 73 16.86 26.62 -4.24
C THR A 73 17.30 26.81 -5.70
N ASN A 74 18.47 26.28 -6.08
CA ASN A 74 19.01 26.42 -7.43
C ASN A 74 18.25 25.57 -8.45
N LYS A 75 17.89 24.34 -8.07
CA LYS A 75 17.08 23.46 -8.93
C LYS A 75 15.64 23.93 -9.03
N LEU A 76 15.09 24.46 -7.95
CA LEU A 76 13.74 25.01 -7.91
C LEU A 76 13.63 26.24 -8.83
N ASN A 77 14.60 27.15 -8.80
CA ASN A 77 14.60 28.31 -9.70
C ASN A 77 14.68 27.91 -11.18
N LYS A 78 15.46 26.87 -11.51
CA LYS A 78 15.50 26.32 -12.87
C LYS A 78 14.16 25.73 -13.30
N SER A 79 13.48 24.98 -12.42
CA SER A 79 12.16 24.44 -12.73
C SER A 79 11.10 25.53 -12.90
N LYS A 80 11.17 26.62 -12.11
CA LYS A 80 10.29 27.79 -12.27
C LYS A 80 10.40 28.39 -13.66
N ILE A 81 11.62 28.66 -14.13
CA ILE A 81 11.86 29.25 -15.45
C ILE A 81 11.30 28.35 -16.57
N VAL A 82 11.58 27.04 -16.51
CA VAL A 82 11.08 26.10 -17.53
C VAL A 82 9.56 25.99 -17.50
N LEU A 83 8.94 25.98 -16.32
CA LEU A 83 7.49 25.95 -16.17
C LEU A 83 6.84 27.24 -16.70
N SER A 84 7.37 28.41 -16.33
CA SER A 84 6.91 29.70 -16.83
C SER A 84 7.02 29.79 -18.35
N ASN A 85 8.14 29.36 -18.94
CA ASN A 85 8.33 29.36 -20.40
C ASN A 85 7.31 28.44 -21.09
N LYS A 86 7.08 27.23 -20.55
CA LYS A 86 6.07 26.30 -21.09
C LYS A 86 4.66 26.88 -20.95
N LEU A 87 4.30 27.49 -19.83
CA LEU A 87 2.98 28.11 -19.61
C LEU A 87 2.76 29.36 -20.47
N GLN A 88 3.80 30.18 -20.68
CA GLN A 88 3.75 31.35 -21.55
C GLN A 88 3.50 30.96 -23.01
N ALA A 89 4.12 29.87 -23.49
CA ALA A 89 3.88 29.34 -24.83
C ALA A 89 2.43 28.86 -25.05
N PHE A 90 1.68 28.59 -23.98
CA PHE A 90 0.26 28.25 -24.07
C PHE A 90 -0.65 29.48 -24.01
N HIS A 91 -0.15 30.64 -23.56
CA HIS A 91 -0.96 31.83 -23.29
C HIS A 91 -1.67 32.37 -24.54
N ASP A 92 -1.06 32.20 -25.72
CA ASP A 92 -1.63 32.60 -27.01
C ASP A 92 -2.73 31.64 -27.53
N LEU A 93 -2.88 30.46 -26.93
CA LEU A 93 -3.83 29.41 -27.34
C LEU A 93 -4.98 29.19 -26.33
N LEU A 94 -5.11 30.03 -25.30
CA LEU A 94 -6.02 29.85 -24.15
C LEU A 94 -7.50 30.15 -24.42
N ASN A 95 -8.02 29.91 -25.62
CA ASN A 95 -9.45 29.99 -25.91
C ASN A 95 -10.11 28.58 -25.89
N GLY A 96 -10.44 28.03 -24.71
CA GLY A 96 -11.34 26.87 -24.62
C GLY A 96 -11.22 25.90 -23.42
N VAL A 97 -12.19 24.99 -23.32
CA VAL A 97 -12.41 23.99 -22.24
C VAL A 97 -11.23 23.00 -22.06
N ASN A 98 -10.32 22.89 -23.02
CA ASN A 98 -9.12 22.02 -22.95
C ASN A 98 -7.91 22.63 -22.22
N ASN A 99 -8.02 23.86 -21.70
CA ASN A 99 -6.92 24.58 -21.06
C ASN A 99 -6.36 23.87 -19.82
N TRP A 100 -7.22 23.31 -18.96
CA TRP A 100 -6.77 22.64 -17.74
C TRP A 100 -5.92 21.40 -18.02
N LYS A 101 -6.27 20.61 -19.05
CA LYS A 101 -5.50 19.42 -19.41
C LYS A 101 -4.07 19.78 -19.82
N ARG A 102 -3.91 20.83 -20.62
CA ARG A 102 -2.60 21.34 -21.06
C ARG A 102 -1.78 21.90 -19.91
N ILE A 103 -2.40 22.68 -19.02
CA ILE A 103 -1.75 23.19 -17.80
C ILE A 103 -1.27 22.03 -16.92
N LYS A 104 -2.14 21.03 -16.69
CA LYS A 104 -1.80 19.83 -15.93
C LYS A 104 -0.64 19.06 -16.56
N GLU A 105 -0.63 18.89 -17.88
CA GLU A 105 0.45 18.23 -18.62
C GLU A 105 1.76 19.01 -18.52
N ALA A 106 1.74 20.34 -18.65
CA ALA A 106 2.91 21.21 -18.53
C ALA A 106 3.54 21.13 -17.12
N ILE A 107 2.70 21.22 -16.09
CA ILE A 107 3.10 21.05 -14.68
C ILE A 107 3.64 19.63 -14.47
N THR A 108 2.92 18.60 -14.86
CA THR A 108 3.34 17.20 -14.61
C THR A 108 4.63 16.86 -15.36
N SER A 109 4.80 17.34 -16.59
CA SER A 109 6.00 17.14 -17.41
C SER A 109 7.23 17.82 -16.81
N THR A 110 7.12 19.08 -16.39
CA THR A 110 8.22 19.80 -15.73
C THR A 110 8.61 19.15 -14.42
N TYR A 111 7.64 18.82 -13.57
CA TYR A 111 7.94 18.13 -12.32
C TYR A 111 8.50 16.72 -12.53
N HIS A 112 8.13 16.02 -13.61
CA HIS A 112 8.74 14.75 -13.99
C HIS A 112 10.21 14.91 -14.38
N GLU A 113 10.53 15.92 -15.18
CA GLU A 113 11.88 16.23 -15.65
C GLU A 113 12.81 16.64 -14.49
N PHE A 114 12.30 17.42 -13.53
CA PHE A 114 13.12 18.00 -12.46
C PHE A 114 13.13 17.21 -11.14
N LEU A 115 11.98 16.69 -10.69
CA LEU A 115 11.90 15.97 -9.41
C LEU A 115 12.14 14.46 -9.58
N GLY A 116 11.74 13.91 -10.73
CA GLY A 116 11.62 12.48 -10.91
C GLY A 116 10.68 11.83 -9.87
N HIS A 117 10.52 10.52 -10.00
CA HIS A 117 9.69 9.76 -9.06
C HIS A 117 10.51 9.25 -7.88
N LYS A 118 9.88 9.22 -6.70
CA LYS A 118 10.45 8.57 -5.53
C LYS A 118 10.63 7.08 -5.82
N LYS A 119 11.89 6.63 -5.85
CA LYS A 119 12.20 5.21 -6.01
C LYS A 119 11.65 4.44 -4.81
N HIS A 120 10.85 3.41 -5.10
CA HIS A 120 10.45 2.47 -4.08
C HIS A 120 11.62 1.53 -3.82
N HIS A 121 12.18 1.58 -2.61
CA HIS A 121 13.11 0.55 -2.19
C HIS A 121 12.30 -0.73 -1.94
N HIS A 122 12.34 -1.64 -2.91
CA HIS A 122 11.85 -2.99 -2.70
C HIS A 122 12.76 -3.69 -1.69
N LYS A 123 12.22 -4.69 -0.99
CA LYS A 123 13.02 -5.49 -0.06
C LYS A 123 14.19 -6.08 -0.85
N LYS A 124 15.41 -6.01 -0.30
CA LYS A 124 16.65 -6.42 -0.98
C LYS A 124 16.62 -7.85 -1.57
N TRP A 125 15.72 -8.70 -1.09
CA TRP A 125 15.60 -10.08 -1.53
C TRP A 125 14.68 -10.30 -2.74
N ILE A 126 13.92 -9.28 -3.18
CA ILE A 126 13.02 -9.43 -4.32
C ILE A 126 13.84 -9.23 -5.61
N THR A 127 13.82 -10.22 -6.48
CA THR A 127 14.53 -10.24 -7.76
C THR A 127 13.85 -9.34 -8.80
N VAL A 128 14.60 -8.87 -9.79
CA VAL A 128 14.09 -8.08 -10.92
C VAL A 128 12.98 -8.85 -11.66
N ASP A 129 13.20 -10.13 -11.97
CA ASP A 129 12.20 -10.99 -12.62
C ASP A 129 10.88 -11.04 -11.84
N THR A 130 10.93 -11.05 -10.51
CA THR A 130 9.71 -11.02 -9.67
C THR A 130 8.99 -9.68 -9.76
N LEU A 131 9.73 -8.57 -9.91
CA LEU A 131 9.14 -7.25 -10.13
C LEU A 131 8.47 -7.16 -11.51
N ASP A 132 9.09 -7.72 -12.54
CA ASP A 132 8.52 -7.77 -13.90
C ASP A 132 7.22 -8.60 -13.91
N ASN A 133 7.22 -9.77 -13.27
CA ASN A 133 6.01 -10.58 -13.08
C ASN A 133 4.89 -9.82 -12.33
N ILE A 134 5.25 -9.03 -11.31
CA ILE A 134 4.28 -8.19 -10.58
C ILE A 134 3.70 -7.12 -11.51
N GLN A 135 4.52 -6.54 -12.38
CA GLN A 135 4.09 -5.54 -13.35
C GLN A 135 3.17 -6.15 -14.42
N GLU A 136 3.51 -7.32 -14.94
CA GLU A 136 2.66 -8.06 -15.88
C GLU A 136 1.30 -8.36 -15.27
N ARG A 137 1.27 -8.84 -14.02
CA ARG A 137 0.01 -9.07 -13.29
C ARG A 137 -0.85 -7.81 -13.20
N ARG A 138 -0.23 -6.62 -13.02
CA ARG A 138 -0.96 -5.34 -12.99
C ARG A 138 -1.55 -5.02 -14.36
N ASN A 139 -0.80 -5.24 -15.44
CA ASN A 139 -1.28 -5.03 -16.80
C ASN A 139 -2.49 -5.93 -17.10
N LYS A 140 -2.42 -7.22 -16.72
CA LYS A 140 -3.57 -8.14 -16.83
C LYS A 140 -4.76 -7.70 -15.98
N LYS A 141 -4.52 -7.12 -14.80
CA LYS A 141 -5.59 -6.55 -13.97
C LYS A 141 -6.26 -5.34 -14.63
N ALA A 142 -5.50 -4.50 -15.33
CA ALA A 142 -6.05 -3.38 -16.09
C ALA A 142 -6.96 -3.87 -17.24
N ALA A 143 -6.56 -4.94 -17.96
CA ALA A 143 -7.39 -5.53 -19.01
C ALA A 143 -8.77 -5.98 -18.49
N ILE A 144 -8.84 -6.58 -17.29
CA ILE A 144 -10.11 -6.97 -16.64
C ILE A 144 -10.99 -5.73 -16.38
N ASN A 145 -10.39 -4.63 -15.94
CA ASN A 145 -11.13 -3.42 -15.61
C ASN A 145 -11.68 -2.71 -16.85
N ILE A 146 -10.95 -2.75 -17.97
CA ILE A 146 -11.36 -2.14 -19.25
C ILE A 146 -12.40 -2.99 -19.99
N SER A 147 -12.38 -4.33 -19.81
CA SER A 147 -13.27 -5.23 -20.51
C SER A 147 -14.75 -4.99 -20.19
N ARG A 148 -15.55 -4.70 -21.22
CA ARG A 148 -17.00 -4.42 -21.10
C ARG A 148 -17.84 -5.70 -21.26
N ARG A 149 -17.42 -6.61 -22.12
CA ARG A 149 -18.15 -7.84 -22.44
C ARG A 149 -17.83 -8.96 -21.45
N ARG A 150 -18.84 -9.75 -21.03
CA ARG A 150 -18.66 -10.83 -20.04
C ARG A 150 -17.64 -11.90 -20.46
N ALA A 151 -17.63 -12.29 -21.74
CA ALA A 151 -16.70 -13.31 -22.26
C ALA A 151 -15.24 -12.83 -22.24
N GLU A 152 -15.00 -11.59 -22.68
CA GLU A 152 -13.67 -10.96 -22.63
C GLU A 152 -13.16 -10.83 -21.19
N LYS A 153 -14.05 -10.42 -20.28
CA LYS A 153 -13.74 -10.34 -18.85
C LYS A 153 -13.37 -11.69 -18.25
N ALA A 154 -14.09 -12.76 -18.62
CA ALA A 154 -13.77 -14.13 -18.19
C ALA A 154 -12.39 -14.58 -18.69
N LYS A 155 -12.05 -14.30 -19.96
CA LYS A 155 -10.73 -14.60 -20.53
C LYS A 155 -9.62 -13.83 -19.82
N ALA A 156 -9.76 -12.51 -19.66
CA ALA A 156 -8.79 -11.69 -18.95
C ALA A 156 -8.62 -12.10 -17.49
N GLN A 157 -9.70 -12.56 -16.84
CA GLN A 157 -9.67 -13.09 -15.48
C GLN A 157 -8.90 -14.40 -15.38
N ALA A 158 -9.03 -15.29 -16.37
CA ALA A 158 -8.24 -16.53 -16.44
C ALA A 158 -6.74 -16.22 -16.57
N GLU A 159 -6.36 -15.33 -17.49
CA GLU A 159 -4.98 -14.90 -17.69
C GLU A 159 -4.38 -14.26 -16.42
N TYR A 160 -5.12 -13.34 -15.77
CA TYR A 160 -4.70 -12.75 -14.50
C TYR A 160 -4.47 -13.80 -13.41
N THR A 161 -5.33 -14.81 -13.36
CA THR A 161 -5.24 -15.85 -12.34
C THR A 161 -3.94 -16.63 -12.48
N GLU A 162 -3.52 -16.94 -13.71
CA GLU A 162 -2.27 -17.67 -13.95
C GLU A 162 -1.04 -16.83 -13.63
N VAL A 163 -0.97 -15.58 -14.11
CA VAL A 163 0.13 -14.67 -13.77
C VAL A 163 0.19 -14.41 -12.25
N ASN A 164 -0.95 -14.32 -11.58
CA ASN A 164 -1.00 -14.17 -10.12
C ASN A 164 -0.45 -15.40 -9.38
N LYS A 165 -0.63 -16.62 -9.90
CA LYS A 165 0.02 -17.82 -9.35
C LYS A 165 1.53 -17.74 -9.56
N GLN A 166 1.99 -17.34 -10.74
CA GLN A 166 3.42 -17.18 -11.04
C GLN A 166 4.08 -16.17 -10.09
N VAL A 167 3.48 -14.99 -9.90
CA VAL A 167 3.93 -13.99 -8.91
C VAL A 167 4.01 -14.57 -7.49
N LYS A 168 3.01 -15.35 -7.07
CA LYS A 168 3.05 -16.01 -5.74
C LYS A 168 4.20 -17.02 -5.65
N ARG A 169 4.48 -17.77 -6.72
CA ARG A 169 5.59 -18.73 -6.77
C ARG A 169 6.94 -18.02 -6.76
N SER A 170 7.15 -17.00 -7.58
CA SER A 170 8.42 -16.26 -7.65
C SER A 170 8.76 -15.56 -6.33
N ILE A 171 7.76 -14.94 -5.67
CA ILE A 171 7.94 -14.35 -4.33
C ILE A 171 8.37 -15.41 -3.29
N ARG A 172 7.84 -16.63 -3.35
CA ARG A 172 8.23 -17.71 -2.44
C ARG A 172 9.65 -18.19 -2.73
N ILE A 173 10.03 -18.30 -3.99
CA ILE A 173 11.37 -18.71 -4.44
C ILE A 173 12.40 -17.67 -3.98
N ASP A 174 12.18 -16.39 -4.29
CA ASP A 174 13.06 -15.29 -3.87
C ASP A 174 13.24 -15.25 -2.36
N ARG A 175 12.14 -15.41 -1.61
CA ARG A 175 12.19 -15.45 -0.15
C ARG A 175 12.99 -16.64 0.37
N ARG A 176 12.84 -17.81 -0.26
CA ARG A 176 13.58 -19.03 0.12
C ARG A 176 15.07 -18.84 -0.13
N LYS A 177 15.46 -18.40 -1.33
CA LYS A 177 16.86 -18.11 -1.70
C LYS A 177 17.49 -17.14 -0.71
N TYR A 178 16.80 -16.06 -0.37
CA TYR A 178 17.31 -15.11 0.61
C TYR A 178 17.54 -15.69 2.01
N VAL A 179 16.65 -16.58 2.47
CA VAL A 179 16.82 -17.25 3.76
C VAL A 179 17.98 -18.25 3.69
N GLU A 180 18.11 -18.99 2.60
CA GLU A 180 19.23 -19.91 2.34
C GLU A 180 20.58 -19.15 2.32
N ASP A 181 20.66 -18.02 1.62
CA ASP A 181 21.86 -17.17 1.56
C ASP A 181 22.25 -16.64 2.95
N LEU A 182 21.25 -16.23 3.75
CA LEU A 182 21.48 -15.81 5.13
C LEU A 182 22.00 -16.96 6.01
N ALA A 183 21.45 -18.17 5.85
CA ALA A 183 21.88 -19.35 6.57
C ALA A 183 23.32 -19.74 6.20
N MET A 184 23.66 -19.79 4.90
CA MET A 184 25.03 -20.02 4.43
C MET A 184 26.01 -18.97 4.94
N THR A 185 25.58 -17.70 4.97
CA THR A 185 26.40 -16.61 5.55
C THR A 185 26.63 -16.84 7.04
N ALA A 186 25.60 -17.23 7.79
CA ALA A 186 25.73 -17.53 9.22
C ALA A 186 26.72 -18.68 9.46
N GLU A 187 26.61 -19.78 8.72
CA GLU A 187 27.57 -20.90 8.81
C GLU A 187 29.00 -20.47 8.50
N LYS A 188 29.20 -19.65 7.45
CA LYS A 188 30.51 -19.12 7.10
C LYS A 188 31.09 -18.26 8.23
N THR A 189 30.28 -17.39 8.83
CA THR A 189 30.73 -16.53 9.94
C THR A 189 31.09 -17.32 11.20
N VAL A 190 30.45 -18.47 11.46
CA VAL A 190 30.84 -19.39 12.53
C VAL A 190 32.24 -19.97 12.25
N ARG A 191 32.49 -20.42 11.02
CA ARG A 191 33.80 -20.93 10.61
C ARG A 191 34.91 -19.87 10.76
N GLU A 192 34.59 -18.62 10.44
CA GLU A 192 35.49 -17.46 10.57
C GLU A 192 35.57 -16.90 12.00
N ARG A 193 34.82 -17.46 12.97
CA ARG A 193 34.70 -17.00 14.36
C ARG A 193 34.27 -15.54 14.51
N ASN A 194 33.54 -14.99 13.54
CA ASN A 194 33.03 -13.62 13.58
C ASN A 194 31.67 -13.54 14.30
N MET A 195 31.72 -13.50 15.63
CA MET A 195 30.52 -13.53 16.48
C MET A 195 29.57 -12.34 16.28
N ARG A 196 30.10 -11.17 15.91
CA ARG A 196 29.27 -9.97 15.68
C ARG A 196 28.38 -10.15 14.46
N GLN A 197 28.94 -10.61 13.34
CA GLN A 197 28.18 -10.85 12.12
C GLN A 197 27.19 -12.00 12.28
N LEU A 198 27.57 -13.05 13.03
CA LEU A 198 26.68 -14.17 13.37
C LEU A 198 25.43 -13.69 14.13
N TYR A 199 25.60 -12.81 15.12
CA TYR A 199 24.47 -12.25 15.84
C TYR A 199 23.54 -11.44 14.91
N ASP A 200 24.12 -10.58 14.06
CA ASP A 200 23.35 -9.75 13.13
C ASP A 200 22.59 -10.58 12.07
N THR A 201 23.18 -11.65 11.54
CA THR A 201 22.52 -12.56 10.58
C THR A 201 21.43 -13.38 11.26
N THR A 202 21.69 -13.92 12.44
CA THR A 202 20.70 -14.66 13.24
C THR A 202 19.52 -13.77 13.62
N LYS A 203 19.78 -12.52 14.01
CA LYS A 203 18.73 -11.52 14.29
C LYS A 203 17.91 -11.19 13.04
N LYS A 204 18.54 -11.12 11.86
CA LYS A 204 17.83 -10.94 10.58
C LYS A 204 16.98 -12.16 10.22
N LEU A 205 17.45 -13.39 10.49
CA LEU A 205 16.69 -14.63 10.28
C LEU A 205 15.52 -14.78 11.23
N ALA A 206 15.67 -14.31 12.47
CA ALA A 206 14.67 -14.46 13.51
C ALA A 206 13.34 -13.78 13.16
N VAL A 207 13.31 -12.75 12.28
CA VAL A 207 12.23 -11.95 11.63
C VAL A 207 10.94 -11.62 12.42
N ASN A 208 10.61 -12.35 13.47
CA ASN A 208 9.32 -12.46 14.11
C ASN A 208 9.38 -12.05 15.58
N TYR A 209 10.14 -11.00 15.90
CA TYR A 209 9.83 -10.26 17.12
C TYR A 209 8.56 -9.46 16.84
N ARG A 210 7.39 -10.10 17.00
CA ARG A 210 6.15 -9.35 17.17
C ARG A 210 6.36 -8.56 18.45
N LYS A 211 6.38 -7.22 18.34
CA LYS A 211 6.29 -6.39 19.54
C LYS A 211 5.07 -6.91 20.32
N PRO A 212 5.19 -7.21 21.61
CA PRO A 212 4.00 -7.49 22.40
C PRO A 212 3.02 -6.33 22.19
N GLU A 213 1.74 -6.64 22.06
CA GLU A 213 0.71 -5.60 21.98
C GLU A 213 0.91 -4.63 23.14
N ARG A 214 0.79 -3.33 22.86
CA ARG A 214 0.97 -2.32 23.90
C ARG A 214 0.00 -2.65 25.02
N PRO A 215 0.47 -2.82 26.26
CA PRO A 215 -0.42 -3.23 27.34
C PRO A 215 -1.51 -2.17 27.52
N VAL A 216 -2.76 -2.58 27.36
CA VAL A 216 -3.93 -1.70 27.56
C VAL A 216 -4.23 -1.68 29.05
N LYS A 217 -4.50 -0.51 29.64
CA LYS A 217 -4.91 -0.40 31.04
C LYS A 217 -6.42 -0.57 31.19
N SER A 218 -6.85 -1.28 32.21
CA SER A 218 -8.22 -1.31 32.68
C SER A 218 -8.66 0.07 33.17
N LYS A 219 -9.94 0.24 33.48
CA LYS A 219 -10.47 1.49 34.02
C LYS A 219 -9.85 1.82 35.39
N GLU A 220 -9.45 0.79 36.13
CA GLU A 220 -8.78 0.83 37.43
C GLU A 220 -7.25 0.98 37.30
N GLY A 221 -6.73 1.17 36.08
CA GLY A 221 -5.30 1.37 35.83
C GLY A 221 -4.45 0.08 35.77
N LYS A 222 -5.05 -1.10 35.93
CA LYS A 222 -4.34 -2.40 35.87
C LYS A 222 -4.01 -2.77 34.43
N VAL A 223 -2.83 -3.34 34.20
CA VAL A 223 -2.39 -3.74 32.86
C VAL A 223 -3.10 -5.03 32.42
N ILE A 224 -3.75 -4.99 31.25
CA ILE A 224 -4.47 -6.11 30.62
C ILE A 224 -3.56 -6.75 29.56
N THR A 225 -3.20 -8.02 29.78
CA THR A 225 -2.34 -8.82 28.88
C THR A 225 -3.12 -9.77 27.97
N ASN A 226 -4.37 -10.09 28.30
CA ASN A 226 -5.22 -11.00 27.54
C ASN A 226 -5.97 -10.27 26.40
N ILE A 227 -5.94 -10.81 25.19
CA ILE A 227 -6.54 -10.17 24.00
C ILE A 227 -8.07 -10.07 24.07
N GLY A 228 -8.75 -11.02 24.72
CA GLY A 228 -10.19 -10.99 24.92
C GLY A 228 -10.61 -9.88 25.87
N GLU A 229 -9.84 -9.68 26.94
CA GLU A 229 -10.04 -8.60 27.91
C GLU A 229 -9.73 -7.23 27.31
N GLN A 230 -8.69 -7.12 26.47
CA GLN A 230 -8.40 -5.87 25.74
C GLN A 230 -9.57 -5.48 24.83
N ARG A 231 -10.18 -6.45 24.12
CA ARG A 231 -11.38 -6.19 23.30
C ARG A 231 -12.56 -5.70 24.15
N LYS A 232 -12.81 -6.33 25.30
CA LYS A 232 -13.86 -5.88 26.24
C LYS A 232 -13.60 -4.44 26.71
N ARG A 233 -12.35 -4.12 27.09
CA ARG A 233 -11.95 -2.78 27.50
C ARG A 233 -12.15 -1.73 26.38
N TRP A 234 -11.87 -2.08 25.13
CA TRP A 234 -12.17 -1.23 23.97
C TRP A 234 -13.67 -0.99 23.79
N ILE A 235 -14.49 -2.04 23.89
CA ILE A 235 -15.95 -1.93 23.80
C ILE A 235 -16.49 -0.98 24.88
N GLU A 236 -16.02 -1.12 26.12
CA GLU A 236 -16.39 -0.23 27.23
C GLU A 236 -15.97 1.22 26.96
N HIS A 237 -14.71 1.45 26.57
CA HIS A 237 -14.20 2.79 26.29
C HIS A 237 -15.02 3.51 25.20
N PHE A 238 -15.31 2.81 24.10
CA PHE A 238 -16.09 3.39 23.01
C PHE A 238 -17.56 3.58 23.36
N ARG A 239 -18.14 2.69 24.19
CA ARG A 239 -19.50 2.90 24.70
C ARG A 239 -19.59 4.15 25.56
N GLU A 240 -18.64 4.38 26.47
CA GLU A 240 -18.61 5.59 27.29
C GLU A 240 -18.36 6.85 26.45
N PHE A 241 -17.44 6.79 25.49
CA PHE A 241 -17.06 7.95 24.68
C PHE A 241 -18.12 8.36 23.66
N LEU A 242 -18.73 7.39 22.97
CA LEU A 242 -19.67 7.66 21.88
C LEU A 242 -21.12 7.81 22.35
N ASN A 243 -21.50 7.19 23.48
CA ASN A 243 -22.86 7.30 24.03
C ASN A 243 -22.93 8.36 25.14
N ARG A 244 -22.42 9.57 24.86
CA ARG A 244 -22.59 10.69 25.79
C ARG A 244 -24.09 11.01 25.89
N PRO A 245 -24.66 11.19 27.11
CA PRO A 245 -26.04 11.60 27.24
C PRO A 245 -26.28 12.92 26.50
N VAL A 246 -27.50 13.08 25.96
CA VAL A 246 -27.94 14.34 25.35
C VAL A 246 -27.64 15.47 26.34
N PRO A 247 -26.89 16.52 25.93
CA PRO A 247 -26.61 17.65 26.81
C PRO A 247 -27.91 18.17 27.41
N LEU A 248 -28.00 18.23 28.75
CA LEU A 248 -29.18 18.72 29.47
C LEU A 248 -29.54 20.16 29.09
N ASN A 249 -28.54 20.92 28.64
CA ASN A 249 -28.72 22.25 28.10
C ASN A 249 -28.67 22.13 26.58
N THR A 250 -29.79 22.40 25.91
CA THR A 250 -29.76 22.76 24.49
C THR A 250 -28.81 23.95 24.34
N PRO A 251 -27.74 23.87 23.53
CA PRO A 251 -26.95 25.04 23.21
C PRO A 251 -27.90 26.09 22.68
N ASN A 252 -27.98 27.25 23.34
CA ASN A 252 -28.67 28.40 22.80
C ASN A 252 -27.83 28.87 21.61
N ILE A 253 -28.10 28.32 20.44
CA ILE A 253 -27.55 28.81 19.18
C ILE A 253 -28.32 30.09 18.93
N GLU A 254 -27.79 31.22 19.41
CA GLU A 254 -28.23 32.52 18.94
C GLU A 254 -28.16 32.47 17.41
N ALA A 255 -29.33 32.57 16.78
CA ALA A 255 -29.42 32.56 15.33
C ALA A 255 -28.50 33.67 14.83
N ILE A 256 -27.42 33.30 14.15
CA ILE A 256 -26.53 34.26 13.49
C ILE A 256 -27.39 34.91 12.39
N SER A 257 -28.02 36.04 12.71
CA SER A 257 -28.91 36.76 11.81
C SER A 257 -28.15 37.63 10.80
N THR A 258 -26.84 37.46 10.72
CA THR A 258 -25.98 38.10 9.74
C THR A 258 -25.31 37.02 8.93
N ASN A 259 -25.82 36.81 7.71
CA ASN A 259 -24.99 36.29 6.64
C ASN A 259 -23.75 37.18 6.61
N LEU A 260 -22.59 36.63 6.99
CA LEU A 260 -21.33 37.33 6.80
C LEU A 260 -21.30 37.81 5.34
N PRO A 261 -20.82 39.03 5.05
CA PRO A 261 -20.65 39.47 3.67
C PRO A 261 -19.62 38.55 3.02
N VAL A 262 -20.11 37.46 2.43
CA VAL A 262 -19.32 36.56 1.60
C VAL A 262 -19.23 37.26 0.26
N ASP A 263 -18.04 37.73 -0.06
CA ASP A 263 -17.76 38.25 -1.39
C ASP A 263 -18.02 37.14 -2.41
N VAL A 264 -19.09 37.30 -3.20
CA VAL A 264 -19.46 36.43 -4.32
C VAL A 264 -18.77 36.87 -5.62
N GLY A 265 -17.89 37.87 -5.56
CA GLY A 265 -17.04 38.28 -6.65
C GLY A 265 -16.01 37.21 -7.04
N PRO A 266 -15.42 37.32 -8.24
CA PRO A 266 -14.33 36.45 -8.65
C PRO A 266 -13.13 36.65 -7.71
N PRO A 267 -12.46 35.57 -7.26
CA PRO A 267 -11.36 35.67 -6.32
C PRO A 267 -10.21 36.48 -6.92
N THR A 268 -9.66 37.40 -6.13
CA THR A 268 -8.52 38.23 -6.52
C THR A 268 -7.23 37.42 -6.56
N ILE A 269 -6.26 37.87 -7.36
CA ILE A 269 -4.95 37.18 -7.50
C ILE A 269 -4.25 37.04 -6.14
N GLU A 270 -4.36 38.04 -5.26
CA GLU A 270 -3.72 38.01 -3.94
C GLU A 270 -4.41 37.03 -2.97
N GLU A 271 -5.73 36.87 -3.06
CA GLU A 271 -6.47 35.84 -2.31
C GLU A 271 -6.06 34.43 -2.76
N ILE A 272 -5.95 34.21 -4.08
CA ILE A 272 -5.49 32.94 -4.66
C ILE A 272 -4.05 32.64 -4.19
N ARG A 273 -3.14 33.62 -4.24
CA ARG A 273 -1.76 33.48 -3.75
C ARG A 273 -1.72 33.11 -2.26
N THR A 274 -2.52 33.80 -1.45
CA THR A 274 -2.60 33.56 -0.01
C THR A 274 -3.16 32.16 0.30
N ALA A 275 -4.22 31.75 -0.40
CA ALA A 275 -4.79 30.42 -0.28
C ALA A 275 -3.77 29.33 -0.63
N ILE A 276 -3.01 29.49 -1.73
CA ILE A 276 -1.96 28.54 -2.13
C ILE A 276 -0.85 28.45 -1.06
N ARG A 277 -0.44 29.58 -0.48
CA ARG A 277 0.55 29.62 0.61
C ARG A 277 0.07 28.88 1.86
N GLN A 278 -1.23 28.90 2.17
CA GLN A 278 -1.83 28.24 3.33
C GLN A 278 -1.99 26.71 3.18
N ILE A 279 -1.90 26.15 1.97
CA ILE A 279 -2.05 24.69 1.76
C ILE A 279 -1.04 23.91 2.62
N LYS A 280 -1.44 22.81 3.25
CA LYS A 280 -0.50 22.01 4.06
C LYS A 280 0.48 21.22 3.17
N SER A 281 1.78 21.43 3.36
CA SER A 281 2.84 20.63 2.74
C SER A 281 2.94 19.23 3.37
N GLY A 282 3.52 18.27 2.67
CA GLY A 282 3.70 16.88 3.14
C GLY A 282 2.44 16.02 3.06
N LYS A 283 1.36 16.51 2.44
CA LYS A 283 0.14 15.74 2.20
C LYS A 283 0.24 14.93 0.91
N ALA A 284 -0.58 13.88 0.80
CA ALA A 284 -0.65 13.09 -0.42
C ALA A 284 -1.23 13.93 -1.56
N ALA A 285 -0.65 13.83 -2.75
CA ALA A 285 -1.20 14.46 -3.93
C ALA A 285 -2.58 13.84 -4.27
N GLY A 286 -3.50 14.67 -4.73
CA GLY A 286 -4.83 14.23 -5.17
C GLY A 286 -4.79 13.44 -6.49
N PRO A 287 -5.96 13.17 -7.11
CA PRO A 287 -6.06 12.42 -8.38
C PRO A 287 -5.24 13.00 -9.53
N ASN A 288 -4.89 14.29 -9.46
CA ASN A 288 -4.06 14.97 -10.43
C ASN A 288 -2.54 14.77 -10.23
N ASN A 289 -2.13 14.09 -9.14
CA ASN A 289 -0.74 13.82 -8.78
C ASN A 289 0.17 15.05 -8.61
N ILE A 290 -0.42 16.25 -8.44
CA ILE A 290 0.31 17.49 -8.16
C ILE A 290 0.43 17.66 -6.63
N PRO A 291 1.65 17.70 -6.06
CA PRO A 291 1.85 17.93 -4.63
C PRO A 291 1.65 19.41 -4.26
N ALA A 292 1.26 19.69 -3.01
CA ALA A 292 1.07 21.06 -2.54
C ALA A 292 2.34 21.91 -2.66
N GLU A 293 3.50 21.28 -2.47
CA GLU A 293 4.82 21.91 -2.58
C GLU A 293 5.11 22.41 -3.99
N ALA A 294 4.59 21.75 -5.01
CA ALA A 294 4.70 22.19 -6.40
C ALA A 294 3.91 23.49 -6.65
N LEU A 295 2.71 23.60 -6.09
CA LEU A 295 1.89 24.80 -6.23
C LEU A 295 2.48 26.00 -5.47
N LYS A 296 3.11 25.73 -4.33
CA LYS A 296 3.77 26.76 -3.52
C LYS A 296 5.07 27.28 -4.11
N ALA A 297 5.76 26.48 -4.92
CA ALA A 297 7.05 26.85 -5.48
C ALA A 297 6.92 28.18 -6.25
N ASP A 298 5.93 28.31 -7.14
CA ASP A 298 5.74 29.52 -7.98
C ASP A 298 5.16 30.73 -7.25
N VAL A 299 4.51 30.53 -6.11
CA VAL A 299 3.83 31.60 -5.34
C VAL A 299 4.74 32.21 -4.25
N SER A 300 5.90 31.59 -4.00
CA SER A 300 6.91 32.06 -3.05
C SER A 300 7.89 33.04 -3.71
#